data_AF-A0A4S0Q4Y8-F1
#
_entry.id   AF-A0A4S0Q4Y8-F1
#
_cell.length_a   1.000
_cell.length_b   1.000
_cell.length_c   1.000
_cell.angle_alpha   90.00
_cell.angle_beta   90.00
_cell.angle_gamma   90.00
#
_symmetry.space_group_name_H-M   'P 1'
#
loop_
_entity.id
_entity.type
_entity.pdbx_description
1 polymer ?
#
loop_
_entity_poly.entity_id
_entity_poly.type
_entity_poly.pdbx_seq_one_letter_code
_entity_poly.pdbx_strand_id
1 'polypeptide(L)'
;VPMDGFHFDDIVLNRRGLRARKGAPETFDFAGFETLLKRIRSGEPDIAIPVFDRGMELSRAAAEIIGADTKFILVEGNYLLLDEEPWSRLAPLFDFT
;
A
#
# COMPACT_ATOMS: atom_id res chain seq x y z
N VAL A 1 -2.46 8.03 2.09
CA VAL A 1 -2.44 6.56 1.89
C VAL A 1 -1.10 6.02 2.33
N PRO A 2 -1.04 5.43 3.53
CA PRO A 2 0.17 4.80 4.02
C PRO A 2 0.38 3.45 3.32
N MET A 3 1.54 3.28 2.70
CA MET A 3 1.95 2.02 2.08
C MET A 3 2.03 0.88 3.09
N ASP A 4 2.29 1.18 4.38
CA ASP A 4 2.42 0.16 5.42
C ASP A 4 1.17 -0.69 5.61
N GLY A 5 -0.02 -0.15 5.28
CA GLY A 5 -1.27 -0.91 5.25
C GLY A 5 -1.25 -2.09 4.26
N PHE A 6 -0.26 -2.19 3.39
CA PHE A 6 -0.10 -3.29 2.44
C PHE A 6 0.93 -4.32 2.88
N HIS A 7 1.45 -4.27 4.12
CA HIS A 7 2.27 -5.36 4.64
C HIS A 7 1.50 -6.69 4.65
N PHE A 8 2.16 -7.76 4.24
CA PHE A 8 1.65 -9.10 4.50
C PHE A 8 1.66 -9.40 6.00
N ASP A 9 0.65 -10.14 6.44
CA ASP A 9 0.56 -10.67 7.79
C ASP A 9 1.76 -11.57 8.13
N ASP A 10 2.15 -11.60 9.40
CA ASP A 10 3.25 -12.42 9.90
C ASP A 10 3.08 -13.91 9.55
N ILE A 11 1.86 -14.45 9.54
CA ILE A 11 1.58 -15.83 9.13
C ILE A 11 1.96 -16.06 7.66
N VAL A 12 1.65 -15.09 6.79
CA VAL A 12 2.00 -15.16 5.37
C VAL A 12 3.51 -15.06 5.20
N LEU A 13 4.16 -14.13 5.89
CA LEU A 13 5.61 -13.95 5.82
C LEU A 13 6.38 -15.17 6.36
N ASN A 14 5.90 -15.80 7.44
CA ASN A 14 6.48 -17.04 7.96
C ASN A 14 6.39 -18.18 6.93
N ARG A 15 5.23 -18.36 6.30
CA ARG A 15 5.05 -19.37 5.23
C ARG A 15 5.96 -19.13 4.04
N ARG A 16 6.28 -17.87 3.73
CA ARG A 16 7.19 -17.47 2.65
C ARG A 16 8.67 -17.45 3.05
N GLY A 17 9.00 -17.68 4.33
CA GLY A 17 10.37 -17.56 4.83
C GLY A 17 10.91 -16.12 4.85
N LEU A 18 10.04 -15.12 4.79
CA LEU A 18 10.39 -13.70 4.68
C LEU A 18 10.23 -12.93 5.99
N ARG A 19 9.82 -13.57 7.09
CA ARG A 19 9.55 -12.89 8.36
C ARG A 19 10.75 -12.13 8.93
N ALA A 20 11.96 -12.65 8.73
CA ALA A 20 13.21 -12.00 9.14
C ALA A 20 13.57 -10.77 8.29
N ARG A 21 12.92 -10.61 7.13
CA ARG A 21 13.09 -9.50 6.19
C ARG A 21 11.84 -8.62 6.14
N LYS A 22 10.95 -8.68 7.14
CA LYS A 22 9.74 -7.84 7.22
C LYS A 22 10.15 -6.37 7.05
N GLY A 23 9.48 -5.69 6.12
CA GLY A 23 9.82 -4.34 5.69
C GLY A 23 10.55 -4.27 4.35
N ALA A 24 11.07 -5.37 3.81
CA ALA A 24 11.65 -5.43 2.47
C ALA A 24 10.56 -5.38 1.37
N PRO A 25 10.88 -5.02 0.11
CA PRO A 25 9.87 -4.81 -0.94
C PRO A 25 8.95 -6.02 -1.16
N GLU A 26 9.48 -7.24 -1.15
CA GLU A 26 8.70 -8.47 -1.35
C GLU A 26 7.78 -8.85 -0.16
N THR A 27 7.82 -8.08 0.93
CA THR A 27 6.97 -8.28 2.12
C THR A 27 5.67 -7.47 2.11
N PHE A 28 5.41 -6.75 1.02
CA PHE A 28 4.19 -5.99 0.78
C PHE A 28 3.35 -6.59 -0.34
N ASP A 29 2.04 -6.44 -0.23
CA ASP A 29 1.08 -6.69 -1.31
C ASP A 29 1.13 -5.56 -2.34
N PHE A 30 2.14 -5.62 -3.21
CA PHE A 30 2.28 -4.68 -4.33
C PHE A 30 1.03 -4.65 -5.21
N ALA A 31 0.46 -5.82 -5.55
CA ALA A 31 -0.67 -5.90 -6.48
C ALA A 31 -1.93 -5.24 -5.90
N GLY A 32 -2.20 -5.48 -4.60
CA GLY A 32 -3.26 -4.79 -3.88
C GLY A 32 -3.04 -3.28 -3.83
N PHE A 33 -1.80 -2.85 -3.58
CA PHE A 33 -1.45 -1.43 -3.52
C PHE A 33 -1.62 -0.73 -4.86
N GLU A 34 -1.07 -1.30 -5.93
CA GLU A 34 -1.21 -0.79 -7.30
C GLU A 34 -2.68 -0.70 -7.71
N THR A 35 -3.48 -1.72 -7.39
CA THR A 35 -4.92 -1.73 -7.67
C THR A 35 -5.64 -0.61 -6.94
N LEU A 36 -5.32 -0.38 -5.66
CA LEU A 36 -5.90 0.73 -4.89
C LEU A 36 -5.55 2.09 -5.53
N LEU A 37 -4.28 2.31 -5.89
CA LEU A 37 -3.84 3.55 -6.52
C LEU A 37 -4.52 3.79 -7.87
N LYS A 38 -4.76 2.74 -8.66
CA LYS A 38 -5.53 2.83 -9.91
C LYS A 38 -6.99 3.23 -9.67
N ARG A 39 -7.65 2.69 -8.63
CA ARG A 39 -9.01 3.09 -8.24
C ARG A 39 -9.06 4.56 -7.83
N ILE A 40 -8.09 5.00 -7.03
CA ILE A 40 -7.94 6.39 -6.63
C ILE A 40 -7.80 7.30 -7.87
N ARG A 41 -6.89 6.96 -8.78
CA ARG A 41 -6.66 7.74 -10.01
C ARG A 41 -7.88 7.78 -10.92
N SER A 42 -8.71 6.73 -10.93
CA SER A 42 -9.98 6.73 -11.67
C SER A 42 -11.08 7.58 -11.06
N GLY A 43 -10.87 8.13 -9.85
CA GLY A 43 -11.85 8.96 -9.15
C GLY A 43 -13.04 8.17 -8.61
N GLU A 44 -12.85 6.89 -8.29
CA GLU A 44 -13.89 6.10 -7.63
C GLU A 44 -14.22 6.73 -6.26
N PRO A 45 -15.51 6.91 -5.91
CA PRO A 45 -15.89 7.48 -4.62
C PRO A 45 -15.71 6.47 -3.48
N ASP A 46 -15.51 6.98 -2.26
CA ASP A 46 -15.54 6.22 -1.01
C ASP A 46 -14.63 4.98 -0.99
N ILE A 47 -13.36 5.18 -1.36
CA ILE A 47 -12.38 4.10 -1.45
C ILE A 47 -11.91 3.73 -0.05
N ALA A 48 -12.23 2.50 0.37
CA ALA A 48 -11.70 1.92 1.59
C ALA A 48 -10.22 1.53 1.42
N ILE A 49 -9.38 1.96 2.37
CA ILE A 49 -7.94 1.68 2.38
C ILE A 49 -7.54 0.86 3.62
N PRO A 50 -6.52 0.00 3.53
CA PRO A 50 -5.98 -0.68 4.69
C PRO A 50 -5.06 0.24 5.50
N VAL A 51 -5.01 0.03 6.81
CA VAL A 51 -4.10 0.74 7.73
C VAL A 51 -3.33 -0.28 8.56
N PHE A 52 -2.03 -0.06 8.72
CA PHE A 52 -1.20 -0.92 9.57
C PHE A 52 -1.36 -0.51 11.03
N ASP A 53 -1.87 -1.44 11.85
CA ASP A 53 -2.04 -1.24 13.27
C ASP A 53 -0.76 -1.63 14.00
N ARG A 54 -0.02 -0.64 14.51
CA ARG A 54 1.23 -0.86 15.26
C ARG A 54 1.02 -1.53 16.62
N GLY A 55 -0.18 -1.42 17.19
CA GLY A 55 -0.50 -2.10 18.46
C GLY A 55 -0.74 -3.60 18.27
N MET A 56 -1.30 -3.97 17.11
CA MET A 56 -1.61 -5.37 16.75
C MET A 56 -0.58 -6.00 15.81
N GLU A 57 0.36 -5.21 15.27
CA GLU A 57 1.38 -5.63 14.31
C GLU A 57 0.83 -6.25 13.00
N LEU A 58 -0.35 -5.80 12.56
CA LEU A 58 -1.02 -6.32 11.37
C LEU A 58 -1.70 -5.23 10.52
N SER A 59 -1.93 -5.55 9.24
CA SER A 59 -2.75 -4.73 8.36
C SER A 59 -4.23 -4.97 8.61
N ARG A 60 -4.98 -3.89 8.89
CA ARG A 60 -6.42 -3.89 9.03
C ARG A 60 -7.06 -3.41 7.73
N ALA A 61 -7.81 -4.29 7.07
CA ALA A 61 -8.57 -3.94 5.87
C ALA A 61 -9.68 -2.93 6.18
N ALA A 62 -9.99 -2.07 5.21
CA ALA A 62 -11.07 -1.07 5.27
C ALA A 62 -11.08 -0.24 6.56
N ALA A 63 -9.89 0.16 7.02
CA ALA A 63 -9.72 0.88 8.28
C ALA A 63 -9.94 2.39 8.13
N GLU A 64 -9.82 2.92 6.92
CA GLU A 64 -10.09 4.32 6.57
C GLU A 64 -10.79 4.43 5.21
N ILE A 65 -11.47 5.55 4.96
CA ILE A 65 -12.14 5.86 3.70
C ILE A 65 -11.56 7.14 3.11
N ILE A 66 -11.20 7.10 1.84
CA ILE A 66 -10.95 8.31 1.03
C ILE A 66 -12.30 8.77 0.48
N GLY A 67 -12.78 9.91 0.97
CA GLY A 67 -14.04 10.50 0.53
C GLY A 67 -13.96 11.06 -0.89
N ALA A 68 -15.10 11.08 -1.59
CA ALA A 68 -15.21 11.56 -2.97
C ALA A 68 -14.83 13.04 -3.16
N ASP A 69 -14.84 13.84 -2.10
CA ASP A 69 -14.45 15.25 -2.09
C ASP A 69 -12.94 15.48 -1.87
N THR A 70 -12.17 14.41 -1.65
CA THR A 70 -10.72 14.47 -1.42
C THR A 70 -10.00 14.92 -2.70
N LYS A 71 -9.44 16.13 -2.69
CA LYS A 71 -8.75 16.72 -3.85
C LYS A 71 -7.29 16.32 -3.96
N PHE A 72 -6.63 16.10 -2.83
CA PHE A 72 -5.21 15.80 -2.75
C PHE A 72 -5.02 14.58 -1.87
N ILE A 73 -4.25 13.62 -2.38
CA ILE A 73 -3.95 12.39 -1.68
C ILE A 73 -2.44 12.29 -1.57
N LEU A 74 -1.93 12.36 -0.35
CA LEU A 74 -0.53 12.08 -0.06
C LEU A 74 -0.36 10.58 0.06
N VAL A 75 0.52 9.99 -0.76
CA VAL A 75 0.92 8.59 -0.66
C VAL A 75 2.31 8.56 -0.03
N GLU A 76 2.50 7.78 1.03
CA GLU A 76 3.78 7.68 1.74
C GLU A 76 4.24 6.21 1.82
N GLY A 77 5.54 5.98 1.71
CA GLY A 77 6.12 4.64 1.74
C GLY A 77 7.57 4.59 1.25
N ASN A 78 8.28 3.53 1.60
CA ASN A 78 9.72 3.40 1.31
C ASN A 78 10.03 3.10 -0.17
N TYR A 79 9.10 2.47 -0.89
CA TYR A 79 9.35 1.91 -2.22
C TYR A 79 8.57 2.60 -3.35
N LEU A 80 7.98 3.77 -3.08
CA LEU A 80 7.17 4.49 -4.07
C LEU A 80 7.97 4.92 -5.31
N LEU A 81 9.28 5.15 -5.14
CA LEU A 81 10.21 5.59 -6.18
C LEU A 81 11.30 4.54 -6.46
N LEU A 82 11.09 3.29 -6.05
CA LEU A 82 12.05 2.22 -6.30
C LEU A 82 12.05 1.87 -7.79
N ASP A 83 13.18 2.08 -8.47
CA ASP A 83 13.37 1.79 -9.91
C ASP A 83 13.65 0.30 -10.16
N GLU A 84 12.80 -0.57 -9.61
CA GLU A 84 12.85 -2.01 -9.78
C GLU A 84 11.43 -2.56 -9.95
N GLU A 85 11.27 -3.56 -10.80
CA GLU A 85 9.98 -4.24 -10.95
C GLU A 85 9.58 -4.98 -9.65
N PRO A 86 8.30 -4.94 -9.24
CA PRO A 86 7.18 -4.28 -9.92
C PRO A 86 6.96 -2.81 -9.50
N TRP A 87 7.76 -2.26 -8.58
CA TRP A 87 7.58 -0.95 -7.96
C TRP A 87 7.72 0.23 -8.92
N SER A 88 8.57 0.11 -9.93
CA SER A 88 8.72 1.05 -11.05
C SER A 88 7.38 1.38 -11.73
N ARG A 89 6.39 0.48 -11.70
CA ARG A 89 5.05 0.69 -12.28
C ARG A 89 4.21 1.73 -11.55
N LEU A 90 4.58 2.11 -10.32
CA LEU A 90 3.83 3.09 -9.53
C LEU A 90 4.09 4.53 -10.00
N ALA A 91 5.27 4.81 -10.57
CA ALA A 91 5.65 6.15 -11.00
C ALA A 91 4.58 6.86 -11.87
N PRO A 92 4.03 6.24 -12.94
CA PRO A 92 2.98 6.88 -13.75
C PRO A 92 1.63 7.04 -13.03
N LEU A 93 1.46 6.51 -11.81
CA LEU A 93 0.24 6.69 -11.01
C LEU A 93 0.28 7.96 -10.14
N PHE A 94 1.44 8.59 -9.96
CA PHE A 94 1.61 9.81 -9.17
C PHE A 94 1.67 11.05 -10.07
N ASP A 95 1.04 12.15 -9.63
CA ASP A 95 1.08 13.42 -10.35
C ASP A 95 2.35 14.25 -10.00
N PHE A 96 2.92 14.02 -8.82
CA PHE A 96 4.11 14.69 -8.30
C PHE A 96 4.88 13.75 -7.36
N THR A 97 6.22 13.78 -7.42
CA THR A 97 7.15 12.94 -6.63
C THR A 97 8.36 13.74 -6.17
#